data_AF-A0A2Z5ECS3-F1
#
_entry.id   AF-A0A2Z5ECS3-F1
#
_cell.length_a   1.000
_cell.length_b   1.000
_cell.length_c   1.000
_cell.angle_alpha   90.00
_cell.angle_beta   90.00
_cell.angle_gamma   90.00
#
_symmetry.space_group_name_H-M   'P 1'
#
loop_
_entity.id
_entity.type
_entity.pdbx_description
1 polymer ?
#
loop_
_entity_poly.entity_id
_entity_poly.type
_entity_poly.pdbx_seq_one_letter_code
_entity_poly.pdbx_strand_id
1 'polypeptide(L)'
;MAMAYVRREEPMPSIPQTFSISDFLTWDRQKQLELQPQFQRGSVWTPQAQSFLIDTILRELPIPAVYIRTRIDAVTQSSIREVVDGQQRLRAILAFAANGIRLSTRSPDFGGQRYNDLSQDRKDAFLSYNISTVQLLNASDAEVLEVFARLNSYSVKVTPAELRHAKYDEPVKWAIWNTTRENGALWDEYHVVSLRDSVRLKNTTLVAELYMAFANGLGDGGEEKVGGFYKNNIKRDEAYFVDLTALVQKNMNVAIGTFGPSFSETTFFDAPNFLLLVCAVAFVAGELPASALTADVENKRGVGLSHANAANRLPLLATAVENDDIDGPYATFVVASKSSTQRISSRRPRFAAIVNAIAA
;
A
#
# COMPACT_ATOMS: atom_id res chain seq x y z
N MET A 1 16.35 -7.76 17.94
CA MET A 1 17.31 -8.37 17.00
C MET A 1 17.36 -7.48 15.76
N ALA A 2 18.52 -6.87 15.48
CA ALA A 2 18.72 -6.11 14.25
C ALA A 2 18.38 -7.04 13.07
N MET A 3 17.68 -6.53 12.04
CA MET A 3 17.63 -7.27 10.77
C MET A 3 19.08 -7.54 10.39
N ALA A 4 19.48 -8.79 10.50
CA ALA A 4 20.75 -9.22 9.94
C ALA A 4 20.59 -8.94 8.45
N TYR A 5 21.25 -7.87 8.00
CA TYR A 5 21.47 -7.59 6.60
C TYR A 5 22.02 -8.89 6.04
N VAL A 6 21.23 -9.62 5.25
CA VAL A 6 21.73 -10.82 4.58
C VAL A 6 22.70 -10.29 3.54
N ARG A 7 23.94 -10.13 3.98
CA ARG A 7 25.03 -9.59 3.19
C ARG A 7 25.37 -10.67 2.19
N ARG A 8 24.83 -10.55 0.98
CA ARG A 8 25.34 -11.29 -0.17
C ARG A 8 26.83 -10.93 -0.30
N GLU A 9 27.68 -11.94 -0.43
CA GLU A 9 29.12 -11.74 -0.64
C GLU A 9 29.40 -11.13 -2.03
N GLU A 10 28.45 -11.23 -2.97
CA GLU A 10 28.57 -10.67 -4.31
C GLU A 10 27.64 -9.46 -4.55
N PRO A 11 28.17 -8.34 -5.09
CA PRO A 11 27.38 -7.16 -5.42
C PRO A 11 26.41 -7.46 -6.57
N MET A 12 25.17 -6.95 -6.48
CA MET A 12 24.25 -6.96 -7.61
C MET A 12 24.72 -5.94 -8.67
N PRO A 13 25.13 -6.38 -9.88
CA PRO A 13 25.49 -5.44 -10.92
C PRO A 13 24.22 -4.78 -11.47
N SER A 14 24.08 -3.48 -11.19
CA SER A 14 23.17 -2.61 -11.93
C SER A 14 23.88 -2.22 -13.23
N ILE A 15 23.43 -2.78 -14.36
CA ILE A 15 24.06 -2.55 -15.67
C ILE A 15 23.16 -1.60 -16.47
N PRO A 16 23.58 -0.34 -16.70
CA PRO A 16 22.89 0.54 -17.64
C PRO A 16 23.00 -0.02 -19.06
N GLN A 17 21.85 -0.15 -19.71
CA GLN A 17 21.72 -0.59 -21.10
C GLN A 17 20.69 0.29 -21.80
N THR A 18 20.61 0.19 -23.12
CA THR A 18 19.58 0.87 -23.91
C THR A 18 18.85 -0.16 -24.74
N PHE A 19 17.52 -0.04 -24.79
CA PHE A 19 16.67 -0.87 -25.64
C PHE A 19 15.77 0.01 -26.49
N SER A 20 15.56 -0.40 -27.73
CA SER A 20 14.67 0.30 -28.65
C SER A 20 13.21 0.06 -28.26
N ILE A 21 12.31 0.95 -28.68
CA ILE A 21 10.87 0.73 -28.54
C ILE A 21 10.44 -0.58 -29.23
N SER A 22 11.07 -0.94 -30.35
CA SER A 22 10.85 -2.21 -31.04
C SER A 22 11.15 -3.44 -30.17
N ASP A 23 12.17 -3.38 -29.31
CA ASP A 23 12.49 -4.46 -28.37
C ASP A 23 11.37 -4.65 -27.36
N PHE A 24 10.89 -3.55 -26.75
CA PHE A 24 9.78 -3.60 -25.80
C PHE A 24 8.49 -4.14 -26.43
N LEU A 25 8.17 -3.74 -27.68
CA LEU A 25 7.03 -4.27 -28.42
C LEU A 25 7.18 -5.77 -28.71
N THR A 26 8.40 -6.23 -28.99
CA THR A 26 8.68 -7.64 -29.22
C THR A 26 8.52 -8.45 -27.94
N TRP A 27 9.04 -7.97 -26.82
CA TRP A 27 8.87 -8.62 -25.52
C TRP A 27 7.41 -8.65 -25.07
N ASP A 28 6.64 -7.58 -25.30
CA ASP A 28 5.21 -7.56 -24.98
C ASP A 28 4.42 -8.60 -25.81
N ARG A 29 4.68 -8.68 -27.11
CA ARG A 29 4.07 -9.69 -28.00
C ARG A 29 4.44 -11.12 -27.59
N GLN A 30 5.69 -11.34 -27.19
CA GLN A 30 6.20 -12.65 -26.74
C GLN A 30 5.79 -12.99 -25.30
N LYS A 31 5.04 -12.12 -24.61
CA LYS A 31 4.69 -12.28 -23.19
C LYS A 31 5.91 -12.40 -22.27
N GLN A 32 6.99 -11.72 -22.65
CA GLN A 32 8.24 -11.62 -21.89
C GLN A 32 8.38 -10.28 -21.14
N LEU A 33 7.43 -9.37 -21.31
CA LEU A 33 7.38 -8.09 -20.59
C LEU A 33 6.20 -8.08 -19.62
N GLU A 34 6.49 -7.95 -18.33
CA GLU A 34 5.49 -7.87 -17.27
C GLU A 34 5.39 -6.46 -16.70
N LEU A 35 4.23 -5.83 -16.89
CA LEU A 35 3.90 -4.53 -16.32
C LEU A 35 3.18 -4.73 -14.99
N GLN A 36 3.93 -5.08 -13.94
CA GLN A 36 3.38 -5.56 -12.67
C GLN A 36 2.62 -4.49 -11.86
N PRO A 37 1.30 -4.65 -11.58
CA PRO A 37 0.51 -3.66 -10.84
C PRO A 37 1.01 -3.36 -9.43
N GLN A 38 1.63 -4.33 -8.75
CA GLN A 38 2.08 -4.19 -7.35
C GLN A 38 3.13 -3.09 -7.13
N PHE A 39 3.92 -2.77 -8.16
CA PHE A 39 4.91 -1.68 -8.12
C PHE A 39 4.37 -0.34 -8.67
N GLN A 40 3.14 -0.31 -9.20
CA GLN A 40 2.56 0.88 -9.82
C GLN A 40 2.26 1.98 -8.79
N ARG A 41 2.85 3.16 -8.94
CA ARG A 41 2.56 4.32 -8.09
C ARG A 41 1.42 5.18 -8.63
N GLY A 42 0.36 5.31 -7.84
CA GLY A 42 -0.67 6.35 -8.02
C GLY A 42 -1.67 6.09 -9.14
N SER A 43 -2.47 7.13 -9.40
CA SER A 43 -3.48 7.18 -10.44
C SER A 43 -2.88 6.91 -11.82
N VAL A 44 -3.65 6.24 -12.68
CA VAL A 44 -3.31 6.03 -14.10
C VAL A 44 -3.01 7.38 -14.76
N TRP A 45 -1.97 7.46 -15.59
CA TRP A 45 -1.63 8.70 -16.30
C TRP A 45 -2.83 9.22 -17.09
N THR A 46 -3.07 10.53 -17.00
CA THR A 46 -4.11 11.19 -17.80
C THR A 46 -3.75 11.09 -19.29
N PRO A 47 -4.75 11.14 -20.21
CA PRO A 47 -4.48 11.17 -21.64
C PRO A 47 -3.49 12.28 -22.06
N GLN A 48 -3.51 13.41 -21.37
CA GLN A 48 -2.58 14.52 -21.60
C GLN A 48 -1.13 14.14 -21.25
N ALA A 49 -0.90 13.46 -20.11
CA ALA A 49 0.43 13.01 -19.72
C ALA A 49 0.98 11.95 -20.66
N GLN A 50 0.13 11.02 -21.10
CA GLN A 50 0.50 10.01 -22.11
C GLN A 50 0.88 10.68 -23.44
N SER A 51 0.03 11.61 -23.93
CA SER A 51 0.32 12.34 -25.16
C SER A 51 1.61 13.16 -25.08
N PHE A 52 1.92 13.75 -23.92
CA PHE A 52 3.15 14.53 -23.73
C PHE A 52 4.40 13.65 -23.84
N LEU A 53 4.37 12.44 -23.28
CA LEU A 53 5.47 11.48 -23.44
C LEU A 53 5.68 11.09 -24.91
N ILE A 54 4.61 10.76 -25.63
CA ILE A 54 4.74 10.35 -27.04
C ILE A 54 5.27 11.50 -27.90
N ASP A 55 4.80 12.73 -27.68
CA ASP A 55 5.35 13.92 -28.35
C ASP A 55 6.84 14.10 -28.03
N THR A 56 7.25 13.89 -26.78
CA THR A 56 8.67 13.92 -26.37
C THR A 56 9.51 12.91 -27.15
N ILE A 57 9.02 11.68 -27.31
CA ILE A 57 9.70 10.61 -28.05
C ILE A 57 9.79 10.92 -29.55
N LEU A 58 8.69 11.39 -30.17
CA LEU A 58 8.67 11.74 -31.60
C LEU A 58 9.58 12.94 -31.94
N ARG A 59 9.91 13.76 -30.94
CA ARG A 59 10.90 14.85 -31.02
C ARG A 59 12.32 14.40 -30.67
N GLU A 60 12.55 13.11 -30.42
CA GLU A 60 13.85 12.54 -30.02
C GLU A 60 14.42 13.16 -28.73
N LEU A 61 13.56 13.69 -27.87
CA LEU A 61 13.98 14.27 -26.60
C LEU A 61 14.21 13.17 -25.55
N PRO A 62 15.12 13.38 -24.59
CA PRO A 62 15.43 12.36 -23.59
C PRO A 62 14.25 12.12 -22.63
N ILE A 63 13.99 10.85 -22.32
CA ILE A 63 13.05 10.44 -21.27
C ILE A 63 13.79 9.78 -20.09
N PRO A 64 13.21 9.79 -18.87
CA PRO A 64 13.82 9.11 -17.74
C PRO A 64 13.96 7.61 -17.95
N ALA A 65 15.03 7.04 -17.40
CA ALA A 65 15.33 5.61 -17.51
C ALA A 65 14.20 4.72 -16.96
N VAL A 66 14.09 3.51 -17.48
CA VAL A 66 13.20 2.45 -16.96
C VAL A 66 14.00 1.44 -16.16
N TYR A 67 13.41 0.87 -15.12
CA TYR A 67 14.06 -0.13 -14.28
C TYR A 67 13.33 -1.45 -14.44
N ILE A 68 14.09 -2.51 -14.72
CA ILE A 68 13.56 -3.83 -15.05
C ILE A 68 14.29 -4.87 -14.22
N ARG A 69 13.54 -5.73 -13.54
CA ARG A 69 14.06 -6.99 -13.04
C ARG A 69 14.03 -8.01 -14.18
N THR A 70 15.17 -8.58 -14.50
CA THR A 70 15.26 -9.68 -15.48
C THR A 70 15.44 -10.98 -14.74
N ARG A 71 14.46 -11.87 -14.84
CA ARG A 71 14.57 -13.25 -14.36
C ARG A 71 14.96 -14.14 -15.54
N ILE A 72 16.07 -14.84 -15.40
CA ILE A 72 16.55 -15.79 -16.41
C ILE A 72 16.14 -17.19 -15.96
N ASP A 73 15.39 -17.88 -16.78
CA ASP A 73 15.08 -19.30 -16.61
C ASP A 73 16.01 -20.11 -17.51
N ALA A 74 16.98 -20.78 -16.88
CA ALA A 74 17.97 -21.60 -17.57
C ALA A 74 17.36 -22.87 -18.20
N VAL A 75 16.22 -23.35 -17.68
CA VAL A 75 15.55 -24.57 -18.18
C VAL A 75 14.79 -24.25 -19.46
N THR A 76 14.02 -23.17 -19.46
CA THR A 76 13.26 -22.74 -20.64
C THR A 76 14.10 -21.89 -21.61
N GLN A 77 15.36 -21.58 -21.25
CA GLN A 77 16.25 -20.67 -21.97
C GLN A 77 15.57 -19.32 -22.29
N SER A 78 14.70 -18.88 -21.39
CA SER A 78 13.88 -17.70 -21.55
C SER A 78 14.22 -16.66 -20.49
N SER A 79 13.80 -15.43 -20.74
CA SER A 79 13.93 -14.35 -19.78
C SER A 79 12.62 -13.59 -19.67
N ILE A 80 12.21 -13.33 -18.44
CA ILE A 80 11.05 -12.50 -18.13
C ILE A 80 11.55 -11.16 -17.59
N ARG A 81 11.04 -10.08 -18.16
CA ARG A 81 11.38 -8.69 -17.81
C ARG A 81 10.23 -8.07 -17.05
N GLU A 82 10.40 -7.94 -15.75
CA GLU A 82 9.42 -7.35 -14.87
C GLU A 82 9.74 -5.86 -14.68
N VAL A 83 8.83 -4.99 -15.07
CA VAL A 83 9.04 -3.55 -15.02
C VAL A 83 8.80 -3.02 -13.61
N VAL A 84 9.86 -2.57 -12.98
CA VAL A 84 9.88 -2.04 -11.60
C VAL A 84 9.56 -0.53 -11.59
N ASP A 85 10.14 0.23 -12.51
CA ASP A 85 9.84 1.66 -12.71
C ASP A 85 9.66 2.00 -14.20
N GLY A 86 8.80 2.97 -14.48
CA GLY A 86 8.49 3.40 -15.85
C GLY A 86 7.29 2.69 -16.48
N GLN A 87 6.47 1.99 -15.69
CA GLN A 87 5.30 1.26 -16.17
C GLN A 87 4.31 2.13 -16.96
N GLN A 88 3.99 3.32 -16.46
CA GLN A 88 3.08 4.24 -17.17
C GLN A 88 3.68 4.71 -18.51
N ARG A 89 5.01 4.90 -18.56
CA ARG A 89 5.72 5.25 -19.80
C ARG A 89 5.59 4.13 -20.82
N LEU A 90 5.94 2.91 -20.42
CA LEU A 90 5.85 1.74 -21.31
C LEU A 90 4.41 1.45 -21.73
N ARG A 91 3.42 1.55 -20.84
CA ARG A 91 2.00 1.42 -21.21
C ARG A 91 1.58 2.45 -22.25
N ALA A 92 1.98 3.70 -22.09
CA ALA A 92 1.68 4.74 -23.08
C ALA A 92 2.34 4.43 -24.42
N ILE A 93 3.60 4.01 -24.42
CA ILE A 93 4.34 3.64 -25.65
C ILE A 93 3.65 2.49 -26.38
N LEU A 94 3.33 1.40 -25.67
CA LEU A 94 2.63 0.24 -26.22
C LEU A 94 1.24 0.62 -26.75
N ALA A 95 0.48 1.40 -25.98
CA ALA A 95 -0.85 1.85 -26.38
C ALA A 95 -0.83 2.78 -27.59
N PHE A 96 0.19 3.65 -27.71
CA PHE A 96 0.36 4.48 -28.90
C PHE A 96 0.68 3.62 -30.14
N ALA A 97 1.64 2.69 -30.03
CA ALA A 97 1.98 1.77 -31.12
C ALA A 97 0.77 0.92 -31.58
N ALA A 98 -0.13 0.57 -30.66
CA ALA A 98 -1.40 -0.09 -30.94
C ALA A 98 -2.51 0.87 -31.45
N ASN A 99 -2.15 2.09 -31.85
CA ASN A 99 -3.04 3.15 -32.33
C ASN A 99 -4.07 3.66 -31.29
N GLY A 100 -3.93 3.30 -30.00
CA GLY A 100 -4.87 3.60 -28.92
C GLY A 100 -4.81 5.04 -28.40
N ILE A 101 -3.68 5.72 -28.53
CA ILE A 101 -3.50 7.11 -28.06
C ILE A 101 -3.61 8.09 -29.23
N ARG A 102 -4.39 9.15 -29.02
CA ARG A 102 -4.43 10.33 -29.91
C ARG A 102 -3.65 11.47 -29.27
N LEU A 103 -2.74 12.07 -30.02
CA LEU A 103 -1.94 13.19 -29.55
C LEU A 103 -2.80 14.43 -29.33
N SER A 104 -2.51 15.16 -28.26
CA SER A 104 -3.18 16.42 -27.93
C SER A 104 -2.99 17.42 -29.06
N THR A 105 -4.04 18.17 -29.38
CA THR A 105 -3.98 19.29 -30.34
C THR A 105 -3.01 20.40 -29.92
N ARG A 106 -2.51 20.37 -28.68
CA ARG A 106 -1.46 21.26 -28.18
C ARG A 106 -0.04 20.87 -28.60
N SER A 107 0.16 19.68 -29.19
CA SER A 107 1.44 19.32 -29.82
C SER A 107 1.60 20.11 -31.12
N PRO A 108 2.65 20.95 -31.26
CA PRO A 108 2.87 21.76 -32.45
C PRO A 108 2.96 20.96 -33.75
N ASP A 109 3.62 19.80 -33.72
CA ASP A 109 4.01 19.07 -34.95
C ASP A 109 3.17 17.81 -35.18
N PHE A 110 2.58 17.25 -34.10
CA PHE A 110 1.90 15.96 -34.13
C PHE A 110 0.46 16.04 -33.60
N GLY A 111 -0.07 17.24 -33.42
CA GLY A 111 -1.37 17.47 -32.83
C GLY A 111 -2.49 16.69 -33.53
N GLY A 112 -3.26 15.92 -32.75
CA GLY A 112 -4.40 15.16 -33.23
C GLY A 112 -4.09 13.85 -33.95
N GLN A 113 -2.83 13.52 -34.20
CA GLN A 113 -2.40 12.28 -34.88
C GLN A 113 -2.39 11.09 -33.93
N ARG A 114 -2.61 9.89 -34.48
CA ARG A 114 -2.32 8.59 -33.86
C ARG A 114 -1.13 7.94 -34.56
N TYR A 115 -0.67 6.79 -34.06
CA TYR A 115 0.46 6.07 -34.66
C TYR A 115 0.25 5.75 -36.15
N ASN A 116 -0.95 5.32 -36.54
CA ASN A 116 -1.23 4.98 -37.94
C ASN A 116 -1.19 6.20 -38.87
N ASP A 117 -1.46 7.39 -38.33
CA ASP A 117 -1.46 8.66 -39.07
C ASP A 117 -0.05 9.20 -39.32
N LEU A 118 0.97 8.67 -38.64
CA LEU A 118 2.37 9.06 -38.82
C LEU A 118 2.91 8.62 -40.19
N SER A 119 3.81 9.42 -40.76
CA SER A 119 4.62 9.04 -41.93
C SER A 119 5.53 7.85 -41.61
N GLN A 120 6.01 7.16 -42.65
CA GLN A 120 6.88 6.00 -42.47
C GLN A 120 8.16 6.35 -41.69
N ASP A 121 8.84 7.44 -42.08
CA ASP A 121 10.06 7.90 -41.40
C ASP A 121 9.83 8.17 -39.89
N ARG A 122 8.63 8.67 -39.52
CA ARG A 122 8.29 8.93 -38.12
C ARG A 122 7.98 7.66 -37.34
N LYS A 123 7.40 6.66 -37.99
CA LYS A 123 7.22 5.32 -37.39
C LYS A 123 8.58 4.67 -37.16
N ASP A 124 9.49 4.77 -38.12
CA ASP A 124 10.84 4.22 -38.01
C ASP A 124 11.65 4.92 -36.90
N ALA A 125 11.57 6.25 -36.81
CA ALA A 125 12.17 7.02 -35.71
C ALA A 125 11.59 6.65 -34.34
N PHE A 126 10.26 6.49 -34.25
CA PHE A 126 9.61 6.05 -33.01
C PHE A 126 10.08 4.65 -32.60
N LEU A 127 10.08 3.67 -33.51
CA LEU A 127 10.46 2.30 -33.20
C LEU A 127 11.93 2.14 -32.82
N SER A 128 12.81 2.96 -33.42
CA SER A 128 14.25 2.96 -33.16
C SER A 128 14.67 3.81 -31.95
N TYR A 129 13.76 4.58 -31.35
CA TYR A 129 14.04 5.38 -30.17
C TYR A 129 14.54 4.50 -29.01
N ASN A 130 15.72 4.82 -28.49
CA ASN A 130 16.40 4.06 -27.45
C ASN A 130 16.05 4.57 -26.05
N ILE A 131 15.48 3.69 -25.22
CA ILE A 131 15.15 3.96 -23.83
C ILE A 131 16.27 3.47 -22.94
N SER A 132 16.85 4.39 -22.16
CA SER A 132 17.79 4.05 -21.09
C SER A 132 17.12 3.11 -20.09
N THR A 133 17.76 1.96 -19.84
CA THR A 133 17.21 0.87 -19.06
C THR A 133 18.23 0.37 -18.07
N VAL A 134 17.84 0.23 -16.81
CA VAL A 134 18.65 -0.41 -15.78
C VAL A 134 18.11 -1.80 -15.52
N GLN A 135 18.96 -2.81 -15.72
CA GLN A 135 18.60 -4.20 -15.45
C GLN A 135 19.08 -4.65 -14.07
N LEU A 136 18.16 -5.21 -13.30
CA LEU A 136 18.39 -5.93 -12.06
C LEU A 136 18.33 -7.43 -12.37
N LEU A 137 19.48 -8.05 -12.61
CA LEU A 137 19.56 -9.46 -12.99
C LEU A 137 19.31 -10.36 -11.79
N ASN A 138 18.34 -11.27 -11.89
CA ASN A 138 18.00 -12.26 -10.87
C ASN A 138 17.85 -11.68 -9.44
N ALA A 139 17.33 -10.45 -9.34
CA ALA A 139 17.09 -9.78 -8.06
C ALA A 139 15.86 -10.34 -7.36
N SER A 140 15.97 -10.59 -6.06
CA SER A 140 14.85 -10.94 -5.18
C SER A 140 13.87 -9.77 -5.02
N ASP A 141 12.67 -10.04 -4.51
CA ASP A 141 11.66 -8.99 -4.25
C ASP A 141 12.18 -7.94 -3.26
N ALA A 142 12.90 -8.37 -2.21
CA ALA A 142 13.49 -7.46 -1.22
C ALA A 142 14.53 -6.52 -1.84
N GLU A 143 15.39 -7.04 -2.72
CA GLU A 143 16.42 -6.28 -3.44
C GLU A 143 15.78 -5.25 -4.42
N VAL A 144 14.75 -5.66 -5.15
CA VAL A 144 13.97 -4.77 -6.02
C VAL A 144 13.35 -3.62 -5.23
N LEU A 145 12.77 -3.93 -4.06
CA LEU A 145 12.18 -2.94 -3.17
C LEU A 145 13.20 -1.97 -2.61
N GLU A 146 14.41 -2.44 -2.27
CA GLU A 146 15.48 -1.56 -1.81
C GLU A 146 15.90 -0.56 -2.90
N VAL A 147 16.13 -1.04 -4.13
CA VAL A 147 16.44 -0.18 -5.27
C VAL A 147 15.32 0.83 -5.48
N PHE A 148 14.07 0.37 -5.44
CA PHE A 148 12.92 1.24 -5.60
C PHE A 148 12.79 2.28 -4.48
N ALA A 149 13.04 1.91 -3.22
CA ALA A 149 13.06 2.84 -2.11
C ALA A 149 14.13 3.92 -2.32
N ARG A 150 15.32 3.54 -2.79
CA ARG A 150 16.43 4.46 -3.08
C ARG A 150 16.15 5.38 -4.27
N LEU A 151 15.67 4.87 -5.40
CA LEU A 151 15.34 5.68 -6.59
C LEU A 151 14.32 6.78 -6.29
N ASN A 152 13.41 6.47 -5.38
CA ASN A 152 12.33 7.33 -5.02
C ASN A 152 12.62 8.19 -3.78
N SER A 153 13.68 7.90 -3.03
CA SER A 153 14.05 8.67 -1.85
C SER A 153 14.42 10.13 -2.17
N TYR A 154 14.84 10.43 -3.41
CA TYR A 154 15.16 11.80 -3.85
C TYR A 154 14.02 12.55 -4.56
N SER A 155 13.03 11.84 -5.13
CA SER A 155 11.94 12.45 -5.92
C SER A 155 10.57 12.42 -5.24
N VAL A 156 10.45 11.71 -4.12
CA VAL A 156 9.19 11.58 -3.37
C VAL A 156 9.25 12.44 -2.12
N LYS A 157 8.22 13.28 -1.95
CA LYS A 157 8.01 13.98 -0.68
C LYS A 157 8.02 12.96 0.46
N VAL A 158 8.87 13.19 1.44
CA VAL A 158 8.92 12.41 2.69
C VAL A 158 7.51 12.38 3.27
N THR A 159 6.97 11.19 3.59
CA THR A 159 5.64 11.08 4.19
C THR A 159 5.64 11.72 5.57
N PRO A 160 4.47 12.14 6.09
CA PRO A 160 4.38 12.56 7.47
C PRO A 160 4.86 11.48 8.46
N ALA A 161 4.67 10.19 8.17
CA ALA A 161 5.17 9.09 8.98
C ALA A 161 6.71 9.00 8.97
N GLU A 162 7.34 9.12 7.80
CA GLU A 162 8.81 9.18 7.65
C GLU A 162 9.38 10.42 8.37
N LEU A 163 8.75 11.58 8.23
CA LEU A 163 9.13 12.80 8.96
C LEU A 163 9.00 12.64 10.47
N ARG A 164 7.92 12.03 10.97
CA ARG A 164 7.76 11.75 12.41
C ARG A 164 8.84 10.82 12.92
N HIS A 165 9.13 9.74 12.18
CA HIS A 165 10.14 8.78 12.57
C HIS A 165 11.54 9.43 12.67
N ALA A 166 11.87 10.35 11.78
CA ALA A 166 13.11 11.11 11.83
C ALA A 166 13.11 12.22 12.92
N LYS A 167 11.95 12.81 13.21
CA LYS A 167 11.84 13.97 14.12
C LYS A 167 11.91 13.61 15.60
N TYR A 168 11.28 12.51 16.01
CA TYR A 168 11.17 12.12 17.41
C TYR A 168 12.28 11.13 17.77
N ASP A 169 12.63 11.07 19.06
CA ASP A 169 13.52 10.06 19.61
C ASP A 169 13.13 9.58 21.03
N GLU A 170 11.99 10.07 21.51
CA GLU A 170 11.45 9.80 22.84
C GLU A 170 10.75 8.43 22.92
N PRO A 171 10.45 7.92 24.14
CA PRO A 171 9.85 6.60 24.34
C PRO A 171 8.61 6.32 23.49
N VAL A 172 7.79 7.34 23.18
CA VAL A 172 6.61 7.21 22.31
C VAL A 172 6.94 6.64 20.93
N LYS A 173 8.05 7.09 20.32
CA LYS A 173 8.50 6.61 19.00
C LYS A 173 8.91 5.16 19.10
N TRP A 174 9.76 4.85 20.08
CA TRP A 174 10.34 3.51 20.22
C TRP A 174 9.29 2.47 20.60
N ALA A 175 8.31 2.80 21.44
CA ALA A 175 7.19 1.92 21.75
C ALA A 175 6.38 1.56 20.50
N ILE A 176 5.94 2.56 19.73
CA ILE A 176 5.16 2.33 18.50
C ILE A 176 6.00 1.58 17.46
N TRP A 177 7.27 1.95 17.30
CA TRP A 177 8.17 1.35 16.33
C TRP A 177 8.49 -0.12 16.65
N ASN A 178 8.81 -0.42 17.90
CA ASN A 178 9.13 -1.77 18.34
C ASN A 178 7.89 -2.67 18.21
N THR A 179 6.72 -2.21 18.65
CA THR A 179 5.46 -2.94 18.44
C THR A 179 5.19 -3.18 16.95
N THR A 180 5.44 -2.20 16.08
CA THR A 180 5.30 -2.40 14.63
C THR A 180 6.22 -3.52 14.13
N ARG A 181 7.46 -3.59 14.61
CA ARG A 181 8.47 -4.57 14.19
C ARG A 181 8.22 -5.97 14.76
N GLU A 182 7.78 -6.05 16.01
CA GLU A 182 7.47 -7.32 16.69
C GLU A 182 6.27 -8.03 16.06
N ASN A 183 5.39 -7.27 15.40
CA ASN A 183 4.24 -7.79 14.67
C ASN A 183 4.49 -7.96 13.16
N GLY A 184 5.71 -8.36 12.76
CA GLY A 184 6.11 -8.53 11.35
C GLY A 184 5.14 -9.38 10.51
N ALA A 185 4.58 -10.45 11.09
CA ALA A 185 3.61 -11.31 10.43
C ALA A 185 2.37 -10.56 9.90
N LEU A 186 1.93 -9.48 10.56
CA LEU A 186 0.82 -8.65 10.07
C LEU A 186 1.08 -8.04 8.70
N TRP A 187 2.34 -7.75 8.39
CA TRP A 187 2.75 -7.09 7.16
C TRP A 187 3.20 -8.12 6.12
N ASP A 188 3.98 -9.10 6.57
CA ASP A 188 4.67 -10.06 5.70
C ASP A 188 3.78 -11.24 5.30
N GLU A 189 2.90 -11.71 6.20
CA GLU A 189 2.02 -12.87 5.97
C GLU A 189 0.58 -12.42 5.70
N TYR A 190 0.04 -11.55 6.55
CA TYR A 190 -1.37 -11.14 6.49
C TYR A 190 -1.63 -9.92 5.61
N HIS A 191 -0.56 -9.23 5.18
CA HIS A 191 -0.62 -8.05 4.31
C HIS A 191 -1.57 -6.93 4.78
N VAL A 192 -1.74 -6.78 6.11
CA VAL A 192 -2.61 -5.75 6.73
C VAL A 192 -2.29 -4.34 6.24
N VAL A 193 -1.00 -4.12 6.04
CA VAL A 193 -0.49 -3.01 5.25
C VAL A 193 0.40 -3.62 4.16
N SER A 194 0.13 -3.28 2.90
CA SER A 194 0.94 -3.77 1.79
C SER A 194 2.42 -3.48 1.99
N LEU A 195 3.29 -4.36 1.52
CA LEU A 195 4.75 -4.21 1.62
C LEU A 195 5.23 -2.83 1.13
N ARG A 196 4.64 -2.35 0.03
CA ARG A 196 4.89 -1.01 -0.53
C ARG A 196 4.55 0.13 0.45
N ASP A 197 3.46 0.01 1.19
CA ASP A 197 3.03 1.02 2.14
C ASP A 197 3.79 0.89 3.48
N SER A 198 4.19 -0.33 3.86
CA SER A 198 5.01 -0.62 5.03
C SER A 198 6.41 0.01 4.90
N VAL A 199 7.05 -0.05 3.73
CA VAL A 199 8.33 0.65 3.51
C VAL A 199 8.21 2.19 3.59
N ARG A 200 6.98 2.72 3.50
CA ARG A 200 6.66 4.15 3.66
C ARG A 200 6.12 4.49 5.05
N LEU A 201 6.28 3.57 6.00
CA LEU A 201 5.90 3.68 7.42
C LEU A 201 4.38 3.80 7.66
N LYS A 202 3.53 3.36 6.73
CA LYS A 202 2.07 3.35 6.99
C LYS A 202 1.66 2.31 8.03
N ASN A 203 2.39 1.20 8.15
CA ASN A 203 2.22 0.24 9.24
C ASN A 203 2.50 0.89 10.61
N THR A 204 3.52 1.74 10.71
CA THR A 204 3.77 2.55 11.90
C THR A 204 2.65 3.55 12.18
N THR A 205 2.03 4.13 11.15
CA THR A 205 0.81 4.96 11.31
C THR A 205 -0.34 4.15 11.91
N LEU A 206 -0.61 2.94 11.40
CA LEU A 206 -1.66 2.06 11.93
C LEU A 206 -1.43 1.73 13.40
N VAL A 207 -0.21 1.33 13.77
CA VAL A 207 0.14 1.03 15.17
C VAL A 207 0.04 2.28 16.03
N ALA A 208 0.44 3.46 15.53
CA ALA A 208 0.28 4.70 16.28
C ALA A 208 -1.19 5.04 16.55
N GLU A 209 -2.09 4.76 15.59
CA GLU A 209 -3.53 4.94 15.79
C GLU A 209 -4.11 3.96 16.81
N LEU A 210 -3.59 2.73 16.91
CA LEU A 210 -3.91 1.84 18.02
C LEU A 210 -3.49 2.46 19.36
N TYR A 211 -2.26 2.93 19.49
CA TYR A 211 -1.81 3.59 20.72
C TYR A 211 -2.68 4.79 21.08
N MET A 212 -3.09 5.60 20.10
CA MET A 212 -4.05 6.69 20.31
C MET A 212 -5.38 6.19 20.86
N ALA A 213 -5.95 5.14 20.28
CA ALA A 213 -7.24 4.59 20.68
C ALA A 213 -7.20 4.01 22.10
N PHE A 214 -6.13 3.31 22.47
CA PHE A 214 -5.98 2.74 23.81
C PHE A 214 -5.61 3.78 24.87
N ALA A 215 -4.91 4.86 24.50
CA ALA A 215 -4.58 5.94 25.43
C ALA A 215 -5.76 6.90 25.68
N ASN A 216 -6.51 7.26 24.63
CA ASN A 216 -7.46 8.38 24.66
C ASN A 216 -8.90 7.98 24.29
N GLY A 217 -9.14 6.73 23.88
CA GLY A 217 -10.39 6.28 23.27
C GLY A 217 -10.38 6.44 21.74
N LEU A 218 -11.22 5.63 21.07
CA LEU A 218 -11.29 5.61 19.61
C LEU A 218 -11.87 6.93 19.07
N GLY A 219 -11.17 7.56 18.13
CA GLY A 219 -11.56 8.84 17.52
C GLY A 219 -11.09 9.01 16.07
N ASP A 220 -10.95 10.26 15.64
CA ASP A 220 -10.42 10.62 14.32
C ASP A 220 -8.95 10.18 14.20
N GLY A 221 -8.62 9.58 13.06
CA GLY A 221 -7.27 9.14 12.70
C GLY A 221 -6.55 10.09 11.74
N GLY A 222 -5.50 9.59 11.12
CA GLY A 222 -4.72 10.30 10.11
C GLY A 222 -3.47 10.99 10.65
N GLU A 223 -2.60 11.33 9.70
CA GLU A 223 -1.22 11.75 9.96
C GLU A 223 -1.08 12.98 10.87
N GLU A 224 -2.02 13.93 10.79
CA GLU A 224 -2.07 15.10 11.67
C GLU A 224 -2.33 14.72 13.12
N LYS A 225 -3.33 13.84 13.36
CA LYS A 225 -3.71 13.38 14.70
C LYS A 225 -2.63 12.51 15.31
N VAL A 226 -2.01 11.64 14.52
CA VAL A 226 -0.83 10.87 14.94
C VAL A 226 0.32 11.81 15.31
N GLY A 227 0.57 12.85 14.52
CA GLY A 227 1.57 13.88 14.86
C GLY A 227 1.29 14.58 16.19
N GLY A 228 0.01 14.89 16.47
CA GLY A 228 -0.45 15.42 17.74
C GLY A 228 -0.22 14.46 18.92
N PHE A 229 -0.49 13.17 18.73
CA PHE A 229 -0.27 12.15 19.76
C PHE A 229 1.21 12.04 20.17
N TYR A 230 2.13 12.00 19.20
CA TYR A 230 3.56 12.01 19.48
C TYR A 230 3.94 13.26 20.28
N LYS A 231 3.53 14.45 19.80
CA LYS A 231 3.83 15.73 20.45
C LYS A 231 3.33 15.80 21.89
N ASN A 232 2.13 15.29 22.15
CA ASN A 232 1.51 15.35 23.47
C ASN A 232 2.14 14.35 24.47
N ASN A 233 2.83 13.33 23.98
CA ASN A 233 3.40 12.27 24.82
C ASN A 233 4.95 12.27 24.86
N ILE A 234 5.62 13.31 24.35
CA ILE A 234 7.08 13.49 24.43
C ILE A 234 7.62 13.34 25.86
N LYS A 235 6.88 13.84 26.86
CA LYS A 235 7.31 13.87 28.27
C LYS A 235 6.93 12.59 29.06
N ARG A 236 6.25 11.64 28.44
CA ARG A 236 5.90 10.37 29.09
C ARG A 236 7.15 9.49 29.16
N ASP A 237 7.30 8.79 30.27
CA ASP A 237 8.41 7.86 30.49
C ASP A 237 8.15 6.50 29.82
N GLU A 238 9.16 5.63 29.85
CA GLU A 238 9.07 4.29 29.28
C GLU A 238 8.01 3.43 30.00
N ALA A 239 7.84 3.59 31.31
CA ALA A 239 6.88 2.82 32.09
C ALA A 239 5.44 3.01 31.60
N TYR A 240 5.04 4.26 31.30
CA TYR A 240 3.75 4.54 30.68
C TYR A 240 3.53 3.76 29.37
N PHE A 241 4.57 3.65 28.54
CA PHE A 241 4.45 2.95 27.27
C PHE A 241 4.55 1.44 27.40
N VAL A 242 5.18 0.89 28.43
CA VAL A 242 5.21 -0.55 28.70
C VAL A 242 3.78 -1.07 28.90
N ASP A 243 3.00 -0.44 29.77
CA ASP A 243 1.62 -0.85 30.06
C ASP A 243 0.73 -0.69 28.82
N LEU A 244 0.84 0.43 28.11
CA LEU A 244 0.08 0.69 26.90
C LEU A 244 0.42 -0.32 25.79
N THR A 245 1.71 -0.66 25.64
CA THR A 245 2.18 -1.64 24.66
C THR A 245 1.63 -3.03 24.97
N ALA A 246 1.64 -3.44 26.25
CA ALA A 246 1.07 -4.72 26.66
C ALA A 246 -0.43 -4.83 26.32
N LEU A 247 -1.19 -3.74 26.53
CA LEU A 247 -2.61 -3.70 26.23
C LEU A 247 -2.88 -3.77 24.73
N VAL A 248 -2.13 -3.02 23.92
CA VAL A 248 -2.22 -3.05 22.45
C VAL A 248 -1.86 -4.45 21.92
N GLN A 249 -0.73 -5.01 22.35
CA GLN A 249 -0.25 -6.32 21.89
C GLN A 249 -1.21 -7.45 22.26
N LYS A 250 -1.73 -7.44 23.49
CA LYS A 250 -2.73 -8.41 23.95
C LYS A 250 -3.94 -8.43 23.01
N ASN A 251 -4.51 -7.26 22.73
CA ASN A 251 -5.72 -7.16 21.92
C ASN A 251 -5.49 -7.43 20.44
N MET A 252 -4.30 -7.09 19.91
CA MET A 252 -3.88 -7.52 18.57
C MET A 252 -3.82 -9.05 18.48
N ASN A 253 -3.19 -9.71 19.45
CA ASN A 253 -3.09 -11.17 19.47
C ASN A 253 -4.46 -11.84 19.57
N VAL A 254 -5.38 -11.31 20.38
CA VAL A 254 -6.76 -11.82 20.47
C VAL A 254 -7.51 -11.61 19.16
N ALA A 255 -7.35 -10.46 18.50
CA ALA A 255 -7.98 -10.21 17.20
C ALA A 255 -7.49 -11.18 16.12
N ILE A 256 -6.17 -11.42 16.03
CA ILE A 256 -5.58 -12.39 15.10
C ILE A 256 -6.07 -13.81 15.44
N GLY A 257 -6.01 -14.19 16.73
CA GLY A 257 -6.44 -15.51 17.20
C GLY A 257 -7.94 -15.79 17.02
N THR A 258 -8.78 -14.75 16.91
CA THR A 258 -10.22 -14.90 16.68
C THR A 258 -10.53 -15.55 15.33
N PHE A 259 -9.68 -15.32 14.33
CA PHE A 259 -9.85 -15.89 12.99
C PHE A 259 -8.85 -17.01 12.69
N GLY A 260 -7.77 -17.12 13.46
CA GLY A 260 -6.78 -18.18 13.30
C GLY A 260 -6.16 -18.18 11.89
N PRO A 261 -5.91 -19.37 11.29
CA PRO A 261 -5.28 -19.49 9.97
C PRO A 261 -6.04 -18.79 8.83
N SER A 262 -7.36 -18.61 8.96
CA SER A 262 -8.19 -18.01 7.92
C SER A 262 -8.21 -16.48 7.98
N PHE A 263 -7.46 -15.83 8.88
CA PHE A 263 -7.46 -14.36 9.00
C PHE A 263 -7.17 -13.65 7.67
N SER A 264 -6.21 -14.15 6.90
CA SER A 264 -5.84 -13.62 5.57
C SER A 264 -6.94 -13.76 4.50
N GLU A 265 -7.93 -14.62 4.74
CA GLU A 265 -9.06 -14.85 3.83
C GLU A 265 -10.28 -13.99 4.20
N THR A 266 -10.20 -13.19 5.25
CA THR A 266 -11.29 -12.33 5.72
C THR A 266 -11.12 -10.90 5.22
N THR A 267 -12.19 -10.09 5.15
CA THR A 267 -12.11 -8.66 4.83
C THR A 267 -11.52 -7.78 5.95
N PHE A 268 -11.12 -8.35 7.10
CA PHE A 268 -10.50 -7.59 8.19
C PHE A 268 -8.98 -7.48 8.04
N PHE A 269 -8.45 -7.99 6.94
CA PHE A 269 -7.06 -7.89 6.53
C PHE A 269 -6.67 -6.52 5.96
N ASP A 270 -7.54 -5.51 5.87
CA ASP A 270 -7.11 -4.15 5.55
C ASP A 270 -6.91 -3.31 6.82
N ALA A 271 -5.91 -2.42 6.81
CA ALA A 271 -5.55 -1.60 7.96
C ALA A 271 -6.73 -0.87 8.66
N PRO A 272 -7.64 -0.19 7.94
CA PRO A 272 -8.83 0.39 8.56
C PRO A 272 -9.72 -0.58 9.33
N ASN A 273 -10.00 -1.76 8.79
CA ASN A 273 -10.88 -2.74 9.43
C ASN A 273 -10.15 -3.49 10.56
N PHE A 274 -8.86 -3.77 10.38
CA PHE A 274 -8.02 -4.33 11.45
C PHE A 274 -7.96 -3.41 12.68
N LEU A 275 -7.75 -2.10 12.48
CA LEU A 275 -7.77 -1.11 13.57
C LEU A 275 -9.06 -1.21 14.39
N LEU A 276 -10.21 -1.23 13.70
CA LEU A 276 -11.52 -1.28 14.36
C LEU A 276 -11.79 -2.61 15.03
N LEU A 277 -11.34 -3.73 14.44
CA LEU A 277 -11.44 -5.05 15.04
C LEU A 277 -10.67 -5.12 16.36
N VAL A 278 -9.41 -4.69 16.39
CA VAL A 278 -8.59 -4.68 17.62
C VAL A 278 -9.24 -3.80 18.69
N CYS A 279 -9.75 -2.62 18.30
CA CYS A 279 -10.47 -1.76 19.22
C CYS A 279 -11.77 -2.41 19.72
N ALA A 280 -12.52 -3.10 18.87
CA ALA A 280 -13.77 -3.75 19.25
C ALA A 280 -13.52 -4.91 20.22
N VAL A 281 -12.47 -5.71 20.00
CA VAL A 281 -12.01 -6.75 20.93
C VAL A 281 -11.68 -6.16 22.29
N ALA A 282 -10.90 -5.09 22.34
CA ALA A 282 -10.59 -4.40 23.59
C ALA A 282 -11.83 -3.82 24.25
N PHE A 283 -12.78 -3.31 23.48
CA PHE A 283 -14.01 -2.73 24.00
C PHE A 283 -14.92 -3.78 24.66
N VAL A 284 -15.15 -4.91 24.01
CA VAL A 284 -15.93 -6.01 24.61
C VAL A 284 -15.21 -6.64 25.80
N ALA A 285 -13.88 -6.53 25.88
CA ALA A 285 -13.10 -6.89 27.06
C ALA A 285 -13.14 -5.83 28.18
N GLY A 286 -13.70 -4.64 27.94
CA GLY A 286 -13.73 -3.53 28.90
C GLY A 286 -12.42 -2.73 28.99
N GLU A 287 -11.48 -2.98 28.08
CA GLU A 287 -10.11 -2.47 28.06
C GLU A 287 -9.93 -1.20 27.22
N LEU A 288 -10.86 -0.92 26.30
CA LEU A 288 -10.84 0.31 25.51
C LEU A 288 -11.51 1.46 26.30
N PRO A 289 -10.90 2.66 26.38
CA PRO A 289 -11.56 3.84 26.94
C PRO A 289 -12.81 4.22 26.14
N ALA A 290 -13.86 4.66 26.85
CA ALA A 290 -15.08 5.14 26.24
C ALA A 290 -14.84 6.44 25.45
N SER A 291 -15.58 6.63 24.37
CA SER A 291 -15.51 7.85 23.56
C SER A 291 -16.87 8.19 22.95
N ALA A 292 -16.99 9.38 22.33
CA ALA A 292 -18.20 9.75 21.58
C ALA A 292 -18.52 8.77 20.43
N LEU A 293 -17.56 7.92 20.03
CA LEU A 293 -17.74 6.91 19.00
C LEU A 293 -18.33 5.60 19.56
N THR A 294 -18.08 5.29 20.83
CA THR A 294 -18.55 4.04 21.47
C THR A 294 -19.97 4.14 22.04
N ALA A 295 -20.54 5.35 22.08
CA ALA A 295 -21.83 5.64 22.74
C ALA A 295 -22.98 4.70 22.33
N ASP A 296 -23.08 4.35 21.04
CA ASP A 296 -24.18 3.52 20.51
C ASP A 296 -24.10 2.06 20.96
N VAL A 297 -22.95 1.63 21.46
CA VAL A 297 -22.67 0.25 21.87
C VAL A 297 -22.10 0.15 23.29
N GLU A 298 -22.24 1.20 24.12
CA GLU A 298 -21.69 1.22 25.49
C GLU A 298 -22.24 0.08 26.35
N ASN A 299 -23.47 -0.38 26.09
CA ASN A 299 -24.07 -1.56 26.73
C ASN A 299 -23.37 -2.89 26.41
N LYS A 300 -22.47 -2.92 25.42
CA LYS A 300 -21.65 -4.07 25.03
C LYS A 300 -20.22 -3.99 25.57
N ARG A 301 -19.88 -2.96 26.33
CA ARG A 301 -18.54 -2.83 26.92
C ARG A 301 -18.37 -3.83 28.06
N GLY A 302 -17.27 -4.59 28.05
CA GLY A 302 -16.96 -5.57 29.10
C GLY A 302 -17.83 -6.84 29.12
N VAL A 303 -18.70 -7.06 28.11
CA VAL A 303 -19.55 -8.26 28.04
C VAL A 303 -18.78 -9.53 27.65
N GLY A 304 -17.55 -9.38 27.17
CA GLY A 304 -16.70 -10.47 26.69
C GLY A 304 -16.83 -10.74 25.20
N LEU A 305 -15.79 -11.38 24.66
CA LEU A 305 -15.71 -11.84 23.27
C LEU A 305 -16.39 -13.21 23.14
N SER A 306 -17.30 -13.36 22.18
CA SER A 306 -17.84 -14.65 21.76
C SER A 306 -17.21 -15.10 20.45
N HIS A 307 -16.32 -16.08 20.52
CA HIS A 307 -15.70 -16.69 19.34
C HIS A 307 -16.74 -17.30 18.39
N ALA A 308 -17.83 -17.85 18.92
CA ALA A 308 -18.92 -18.38 18.11
C ALA A 308 -19.68 -17.27 17.36
N ASN A 309 -19.96 -16.14 18.01
CA ASN A 309 -20.60 -15.00 17.32
C ASN A 309 -19.66 -14.42 16.27
N ALA A 310 -18.38 -14.22 16.61
CA ALA A 310 -17.36 -13.73 15.71
C ALA A 310 -17.24 -14.61 14.45
N ALA A 311 -17.09 -15.92 14.60
CA ALA A 311 -16.96 -16.86 13.49
C ALA A 311 -18.19 -16.87 12.57
N ASN A 312 -19.40 -16.67 13.10
CA ASN A 312 -20.64 -16.71 12.32
C ASN A 312 -21.02 -15.36 11.70
N ARG A 313 -20.67 -14.23 12.32
CA ARG A 313 -21.18 -12.90 11.95
C ARG A 313 -20.16 -12.03 11.25
N LEU A 314 -18.87 -12.16 11.55
CA LEU A 314 -17.83 -11.39 10.86
C LEU A 314 -17.74 -11.73 9.35
N PRO A 315 -17.88 -13.01 8.91
CA PRO A 315 -17.95 -13.31 7.49
C PRO A 315 -19.15 -12.67 6.78
N LEU A 316 -20.28 -12.48 7.45
CA LEU A 316 -21.44 -11.83 6.85
C LEU A 316 -21.20 -10.34 6.57
N LEU A 317 -20.48 -9.65 7.46
CA LEU A 317 -20.04 -8.27 7.24
C LEU A 317 -19.06 -8.20 6.06
N ALA A 318 -18.15 -9.18 5.96
CA ALA A 318 -17.19 -9.30 4.87
C ALA A 318 -17.89 -9.44 3.52
N THR A 319 -18.77 -10.43 3.41
CA THR A 319 -19.57 -10.69 2.19
C THR A 319 -20.43 -9.49 1.80
N ALA A 320 -21.01 -8.76 2.76
CA ALA A 320 -21.79 -7.56 2.46
C ALA A 320 -20.94 -6.44 1.81
N VAL A 321 -19.70 -6.25 2.26
CA VAL A 321 -18.77 -5.29 1.65
C VAL A 321 -18.33 -5.74 0.26
N GLU A 322 -18.01 -7.02 0.10
CA GLU A 322 -17.58 -7.61 -1.18
C GLU A 322 -18.66 -7.52 -2.26
N ASN A 323 -19.92 -7.78 -1.87
CA ASN A 323 -21.07 -7.74 -2.77
C ASN A 323 -21.64 -6.34 -2.99
N ASP A 324 -21.08 -5.32 -2.32
CA ASP A 324 -21.60 -3.97 -2.34
C ASP A 324 -23.10 -3.89 -1.94
N ASP A 325 -23.47 -4.62 -0.89
CA ASP A 325 -24.85 -4.74 -0.45
C ASP A 325 -25.29 -3.50 0.35
N ILE A 326 -25.76 -2.48 -0.38
CA ILE A 326 -26.25 -1.22 0.16
C ILE A 326 -27.73 -1.23 0.59
N ASP A 327 -28.45 -2.34 0.33
CA ASP A 327 -29.87 -2.48 0.64
C ASP A 327 -30.12 -3.56 1.73
N GLY A 328 -29.10 -4.34 2.07
CA GLY A 328 -29.17 -5.40 3.07
C GLY A 328 -28.99 -4.95 4.53
N PRO A 329 -28.97 -5.91 5.47
CA PRO A 329 -28.92 -5.64 6.91
C PRO A 329 -27.63 -4.94 7.37
N TYR A 330 -26.59 -4.96 6.55
CA TYR A 330 -25.29 -4.32 6.81
C TYR A 330 -25.04 -3.08 5.94
N ALA A 331 -26.05 -2.54 5.27
CA ALA A 331 -25.93 -1.37 4.39
C ALA A 331 -25.14 -0.21 5.00
N THR A 332 -25.42 0.14 6.26
CA THR A 332 -24.71 1.23 6.98
C THR A 332 -23.21 0.93 7.13
N PHE A 333 -22.84 -0.33 7.35
CA PHE A 333 -21.45 -0.78 7.42
C PHE A 333 -20.77 -0.66 6.05
N VAL A 334 -21.45 -1.10 4.98
CA VAL A 334 -20.95 -1.06 3.60
C VAL A 334 -20.73 0.39 3.13
N VAL A 335 -21.72 1.26 3.30
CA VAL A 335 -21.63 2.68 2.94
C VAL A 335 -20.50 3.37 3.71
N ALA A 336 -20.36 3.08 5.00
CA ALA A 336 -19.30 3.65 5.82
C ALA A 336 -17.90 3.16 5.39
N SER A 337 -17.78 1.91 4.95
CA SER A 337 -16.53 1.31 4.47
C SER A 337 -16.05 1.92 3.14
N LYS A 338 -16.96 2.47 2.34
CA LYS A 338 -16.65 3.21 1.10
C LYS A 338 -16.25 4.68 1.32
N SER A 339 -16.48 5.21 2.50
CA SER A 339 -16.22 6.61 2.84
C SER A 339 -14.82 6.80 3.44
N SER A 340 -14.47 8.04 3.83
CA SER A 340 -13.18 8.30 4.49
C SER A 340 -13.02 7.47 5.76
N THR A 341 -12.08 6.54 5.79
CA THR A 341 -11.95 5.55 6.88
C THR A 341 -11.36 6.08 8.19
N GLN A 342 -10.91 7.33 8.20
CA GLN A 342 -10.24 7.97 9.34
C GLN A 342 -11.17 8.84 10.19
N ARG A 343 -12.40 9.12 9.72
CA ARG A 343 -13.33 10.03 10.39
C ARG A 343 -14.26 9.30 11.34
N ILE A 344 -14.63 9.94 12.45
CA ILE A 344 -15.63 9.43 13.41
C ILE A 344 -16.94 9.06 12.70
N SER A 345 -17.38 9.86 11.72
CA SER A 345 -18.62 9.60 10.97
C SER A 345 -18.64 8.25 10.25
N SER A 346 -17.49 7.77 9.76
CA SER A 346 -17.38 6.46 9.11
C SER A 346 -16.96 5.35 10.07
N ARG A 347 -16.20 5.70 11.12
CA ARG A 347 -15.72 4.72 12.10
C ARG A 347 -16.83 4.27 13.05
N ARG A 348 -17.73 5.17 13.46
CA ARG A 348 -18.85 4.86 14.38
C ARG A 348 -19.72 3.70 13.88
N PRO A 349 -20.33 3.76 12.68
CA PRO A 349 -21.17 2.65 12.20
C PRO A 349 -20.36 1.36 11.98
N ARG A 350 -19.10 1.46 11.53
CA ARG A 350 -18.24 0.29 11.35
C ARG A 350 -17.90 -0.40 12.66
N PHE A 351 -17.49 0.39 13.66
CA PHE A 351 -17.18 -0.08 14.99
C PHE A 351 -18.39 -0.74 15.64
N ALA A 352 -19.58 -0.10 15.58
CA ALA A 352 -20.80 -0.65 16.14
C ALA A 352 -21.17 -2.01 15.51
N ALA A 353 -21.05 -2.15 14.19
CA ALA A 353 -21.30 -3.42 13.50
C ALA A 353 -20.34 -4.53 13.96
N ILE A 354 -19.05 -4.23 14.08
CA ILE A 354 -18.04 -5.19 14.54
C ILE A 354 -18.30 -5.59 16.00
N VAL A 355 -18.57 -4.63 16.90
CA VAL A 355 -18.89 -4.91 18.30
C VAL A 355 -20.12 -5.83 18.41
N ASN A 356 -21.18 -5.57 17.65
CA ASN A 356 -22.37 -6.43 17.64
C ASN A 356 -22.11 -7.83 17.06
N ALA A 357 -21.13 -7.95 16.15
CA ALA A 357 -20.73 -9.23 15.59
C ALA A 357 -19.95 -10.09 16.58
N ILE A 358 -19.18 -9.49 17.50
CA ILE A 358 -18.23 -10.22 18.36
C ILE A 358 -18.63 -10.30 19.84
N ALA A 359 -19.50 -9.41 20.32
CA ALA A 359 -19.94 -9.39 21.72
C ALA A 359 -20.66 -10.70 22.10
N ALA A 360 -20.47 -11.14 23.35
CA ALA A 360 -21.14 -12.30 23.93
C ALA A 360 -22.67 -12.17 24.00
#